data_AF-A0A6J0N5Y6-F1
#
_entry.id   AF-A0A6J0N5Y6-F1
#
_cell.length_a   1.000
_cell.length_b   1.000
_cell.length_c   1.000
_cell.angle_alpha   90.00
_cell.angle_beta   90.00
_cell.angle_gamma   90.00
#
_symmetry.space_group_name_H-M   'P 1'
#
loop_
_entity.id
_entity.type
_entity.pdbx_description
1 polymer ?
#
loop_
_entity_poly.entity_id
_entity_poly.type
_entity_poly.pdbx_seq_one_letter_code
_entity_poly.pdbx_strand_id
1 'polypeptide(L)'
;MEGKSTTSAAESPEIQSHPPSQIFILSGQSNMAGCGGGVKDRHLNRCVSDEIVPSECAPDLSILRLSTDLRWEEARESLHADIDTSKVCGVGPGMAFTNAVRNRLESDSDDMIGLFLFFVLQHKNRITL
;
A
#
# COMPACT_ATOMS: atom_id res chain seq x y z
N MET A 1 21.05 -38.43 -21.17
CA MET A 1 20.30 -38.95 -20.02
C MET A 1 20.49 -37.93 -18.90
N GLU A 2 19.88 -36.76 -19.00
CA GLU A 2 18.48 -36.48 -18.63
C GLU A 2 18.12 -36.95 -17.22
N GLY A 3 17.68 -35.98 -16.40
CA GLY A 3 16.99 -36.21 -15.13
C GLY A 3 17.75 -35.62 -13.94
N LYS A 4 17.20 -34.74 -13.11
CA LYS A 4 15.83 -34.21 -13.04
C LYS A 4 15.89 -33.00 -12.11
N SER A 5 15.42 -31.86 -12.62
CA SER A 5 15.05 -30.71 -11.80
C SER A 5 13.90 -31.11 -10.88
N THR A 6 14.04 -30.87 -9.59
CA THR A 6 12.90 -30.73 -8.66
C THR A 6 13.04 -29.40 -7.96
N THR A 7 12.45 -28.41 -8.62
CA THR A 7 11.81 -27.22 -8.07
C THR A 7 11.32 -27.45 -6.64
N SER A 8 11.98 -26.83 -5.67
CA SER A 8 11.38 -26.56 -4.36
C SER A 8 10.85 -25.13 -4.42
N ALA A 9 9.54 -25.00 -4.27
CA ALA A 9 8.84 -23.73 -4.25
C ALA A 9 9.52 -22.76 -3.28
N ALA A 10 9.74 -21.53 -3.74
CA ALA A 10 10.15 -20.44 -2.89
C ALA A 10 9.01 -20.17 -1.90
N GLU A 11 9.21 -20.56 -0.65
CA GLU A 11 8.46 -20.06 0.50
C GLU A 11 8.46 -18.52 0.40
N SER A 12 7.27 -17.94 0.20
CA SER A 12 7.08 -16.52 0.45
C SER A 12 7.34 -16.30 1.94
N PRO A 13 8.11 -15.26 2.33
CA PRO A 13 8.43 -15.05 3.72
C PRO A 13 7.13 -14.81 4.48
N GLU A 14 6.79 -15.74 5.37
CA GLU A 14 5.72 -15.53 6.34
C GLU A 14 6.15 -14.37 7.23
N ILE A 15 5.51 -13.21 7.06
CA ILE A 15 5.68 -12.08 7.96
C ILE A 15 5.16 -12.54 9.32
N GLN A 16 6.07 -12.92 10.23
CA GLN A 16 5.77 -13.05 11.65
C GLN A 16 5.55 -11.63 12.19
N SER A 17 4.40 -11.01 11.87
CA SER A 17 4.10 -9.65 12.30
C SER A 17 3.54 -9.70 13.71
N HIS A 18 4.28 -9.18 14.68
CA HIS A 18 3.62 -8.53 15.80
C HIS A 18 2.62 -7.50 15.23
N PRO A 19 1.38 -7.43 15.74
CA PRO A 19 0.44 -6.42 15.29
C PRO A 19 1.05 -5.02 15.49
N PRO A 20 0.74 -4.06 14.61
CA PRO A 20 1.34 -2.73 14.67
C PRO A 20 1.07 -2.06 16.03
N SER A 21 2.12 -1.52 16.64
CA SER A 21 2.03 -0.77 17.90
C SER A 21 1.44 0.63 17.69
N GLN A 22 1.56 1.18 16.47
CA GLN A 22 1.01 2.48 16.09
C GLN A 22 0.17 2.36 14.83
N ILE A 23 -1.10 2.77 14.89
CA ILE A 23 -2.04 2.66 13.76
C ILE A 23 -2.48 4.05 13.31
N PHE A 24 -2.29 4.34 12.02
CA PHE A 24 -2.75 5.57 11.37
C PHE A 24 -3.89 5.27 10.42
N ILE A 25 -4.97 6.06 10.52
CA ILE A 25 -6.12 5.95 9.62
C ILE A 25 -5.94 6.95 8.47
N LEU A 26 -5.71 6.44 7.27
CA LEU A 26 -5.66 7.23 6.04
C LEU A 26 -7.05 7.24 5.41
N SER A 27 -7.73 8.39 5.49
CA SER A 27 -9.05 8.56 4.89
C SER A 27 -9.18 9.88 4.14
N GLY A 28 -10.05 9.89 3.14
CA GLY A 28 -10.31 11.06 2.33
C GLY A 28 -10.83 10.71 0.95
N GLN A 29 -10.63 11.65 0.02
CA GLN A 29 -10.99 11.52 -1.38
C GLN A 29 -9.80 11.04 -2.22
N SER A 30 -9.89 11.15 -3.55
CA SER A 30 -8.90 10.62 -4.51
C SER A 30 -7.45 11.06 -4.25
N ASN A 31 -7.23 12.27 -3.72
CA ASN A 31 -5.88 12.75 -3.43
C ASN A 31 -5.23 12.01 -2.25
N MET A 32 -6.02 11.53 -1.28
CA MET A 32 -5.52 10.66 -0.22
C MET A 32 -5.29 9.24 -0.75
N ALA A 33 -6.15 8.79 -1.67
CA ALA A 33 -6.03 7.47 -2.27
C ALA A 33 -4.78 7.27 -3.15
N GLY A 34 -4.17 8.38 -3.58
CA GLY A 34 -3.02 8.38 -4.47
C GLY A 34 -3.43 8.57 -5.92
N CYS A 35 -3.12 9.75 -6.46
CA CYS A 35 -3.27 10.09 -7.89
C CYS A 35 -1.92 10.51 -8.51
N GLY A 36 -0.81 10.38 -7.78
CA GLY A 36 0.52 10.69 -8.28
C GLY A 36 0.93 9.73 -9.39
N GLY A 37 1.57 10.22 -10.45
CA GLY A 37 2.01 9.37 -11.57
C GLY A 37 0.91 8.96 -12.56
N GLY A 38 -0.31 9.51 -12.43
CA GLY A 38 -1.40 9.24 -13.37
C GLY A 38 -1.13 9.84 -14.76
N VAL A 39 -0.83 8.99 -15.74
CA VAL A 39 -0.65 9.35 -17.15
C VAL A 39 -1.87 8.92 -17.96
N LYS A 40 -2.35 9.79 -18.85
CA LYS A 40 -3.43 9.44 -19.78
C LYS A 40 -2.88 8.63 -20.94
N ASP A 41 -3.18 7.33 -20.97
CA ASP A 41 -2.89 6.48 -22.10
C ASP A 41 -3.84 6.80 -23.27
N ARG A 42 -3.27 7.24 -24.39
CA ARG A 42 -4.03 7.62 -25.60
C ARG A 42 -4.53 6.42 -26.41
N HIS A 43 -3.89 5.26 -26.29
CA HIS A 43 -4.26 4.03 -27.00
C HIS A 43 -5.40 3.30 -26.29
N LEU A 44 -5.39 3.28 -24.95
CA LEU A 44 -6.40 2.64 -24.12
C LEU A 44 -7.54 3.58 -23.70
N ASN A 45 -7.38 4.88 -23.98
CA ASN A 45 -8.29 5.94 -23.53
C ASN A 45 -8.61 5.88 -22.03
N ARG A 46 -7.61 5.48 -21.23
CA ARG A 46 -7.71 5.31 -19.77
C ARG A 46 -6.48 5.92 -19.10
N CYS A 47 -6.61 6.33 -17.84
CA CYS A 47 -5.43 6.68 -17.05
C CYS A 47 -4.67 5.40 -16.68
N VAL A 48 -3.35 5.48 -16.54
CA VAL A 48 -2.44 4.43 -16.06
C VAL A 48 -1.42 5.09 -15.13
N SER A 49 -0.93 4.37 -14.11
CA SER A 49 0.15 4.89 -13.28
C SER A 49 1.47 4.67 -14.02
N ASP A 50 2.39 5.62 -13.95
CA ASP A 50 3.74 5.51 -14.52
C ASP A 50 4.68 4.59 -13.71
N GLU A 51 4.18 3.99 -12.62
CA GLU A 51 4.92 3.15 -11.67
C GLU A 51 6.17 3.82 -11.05
N ILE A 52 6.28 5.15 -11.15
CA ILE A 52 7.39 5.90 -10.56
C ILE A 52 7.10 6.14 -9.09
N VAL A 53 7.83 5.44 -8.22
CA VAL A 53 7.76 5.60 -6.76
C VAL A 53 8.98 6.39 -6.27
N PRO A 54 8.80 7.58 -5.66
CA PRO A 54 9.90 8.31 -5.03
C PRO A 54 10.58 7.50 -3.93
N SER A 55 11.87 7.76 -3.67
CA SER A 55 12.63 7.09 -2.62
C SER A 55 12.02 7.22 -1.22
N GLU A 56 11.33 8.33 -0.97
CA GLU A 56 10.63 8.64 0.28
C GLU A 56 9.42 7.72 0.50
N CYS A 57 8.93 7.08 -0.56
CA CYS A 57 7.82 6.13 -0.53
C CYS A 57 8.29 4.67 -0.59
N ALA A 58 9.59 4.41 -0.40
CA ALA A 58 10.15 3.07 -0.44
C ALA A 58 9.48 2.16 0.63
N PRO A 59 9.24 0.88 0.29
CA PRO A 59 8.62 -0.04 1.22
C PRO A 59 9.59 -0.52 2.29
N ASP A 60 9.04 -0.92 3.44
CA ASP A 60 9.81 -1.42 4.57
C ASP A 60 8.98 -2.45 5.35
N LEU A 61 9.65 -3.48 5.88
CA LEU A 61 9.00 -4.57 6.62
C LEU A 61 8.37 -4.10 7.94
N SER A 62 8.80 -2.96 8.49
CA SER A 62 8.19 -2.38 9.70
C SER A 62 6.95 -1.52 9.41
N ILE A 63 6.58 -1.35 8.14
CA ILE A 63 5.42 -0.58 7.71
C ILE A 63 4.40 -1.53 7.12
N LEU A 64 3.28 -1.67 7.80
CA LEU A 64 2.23 -2.62 7.46
C LEU A 64 1.00 -1.89 6.93
N ARG A 65 0.33 -2.49 5.95
CA ARG A 65 -0.95 -2.07 5.40
C ARG A 65 -2.01 -3.09 5.79
N LEU A 66 -3.19 -2.62 6.19
CA LEU A 66 -4.32 -3.54 6.35
C LEU A 66 -5.00 -3.76 4.99
N SER A 67 -4.93 -4.98 4.49
CA SER A 67 -5.59 -5.38 3.24
C SER A 67 -7.11 -5.50 3.40
N THR A 68 -7.81 -5.59 2.27
CA THR A 68 -9.27 -5.82 2.23
C THR A 68 -9.72 -7.13 2.91
N ASP A 69 -8.83 -8.13 2.98
CA ASP A 69 -9.05 -9.39 3.72
C ASP A 69 -8.80 -9.26 5.23
N LEU A 70 -8.62 -8.02 5.73
CA LEU A 70 -8.31 -7.70 7.14
C LEU A 70 -7.00 -8.35 7.63
N ARG A 71 -6.00 -8.41 6.75
CA ARG A 71 -4.66 -8.94 7.05
C ARG A 71 -3.63 -7.83 6.97
N TRP A 72 -2.66 -7.86 7.88
CA TRP A 72 -1.50 -6.99 7.81
C TRP A 72 -0.51 -7.54 6.79
N GLU A 73 -0.09 -6.70 5.85
CA GLU A 73 0.89 -7.02 4.81
C GLU A 73 1.91 -5.88 4.68
N GLU A 74 3.05 -6.13 4.07
CA GLU A 74 4.05 -5.08 3.80
C GLU A 74 3.42 -3.95 2.97
N ALA A 75 3.50 -2.71 3.47
CA ALA A 75 2.92 -1.57 2.78
C ALA A 75 3.76 -1.19 1.56
N ARG A 76 3.10 -1.09 0.40
CA ARG A 76 3.69 -0.68 -0.87
C ARG A 76 2.77 0.29 -1.58
N GLU A 77 3.32 1.30 -2.23
CA GLU A 77 2.54 2.05 -3.22
C GLU A 77 2.17 1.11 -4.38
N SER A 78 0.93 1.11 -4.91
CA SER A 78 -0.20 1.96 -4.54
C SER A 78 -1.05 1.36 -3.40
N LEU A 79 -1.17 2.11 -2.28
CA LEU A 79 -1.79 1.60 -1.04
C LEU A 79 -3.30 1.33 -1.14
N HIS A 80 -3.97 1.85 -2.16
CA HIS A 80 -5.42 1.73 -2.36
C HIS A 80 -5.81 0.88 -3.57
N ALA A 81 -4.88 0.18 -4.21
CA ALA A 81 -5.13 -0.58 -5.44
C ALA A 81 -6.25 -1.63 -5.31
N ASP A 82 -6.42 -2.22 -4.13
CA ASP A 82 -7.48 -3.18 -3.79
C ASP A 82 -8.76 -2.53 -3.25
N ILE A 83 -8.75 -1.22 -2.96
CA ILE A 83 -9.86 -0.47 -2.34
C ILE A 83 -10.61 0.40 -3.37
N ASP A 84 -9.92 1.11 -4.26
CA ASP A 84 -10.53 1.87 -5.37
C ASP A 84 -10.22 1.20 -6.73
N THR A 85 -10.75 -0.01 -6.92
CA THR A 85 -10.60 -0.80 -8.16
C THR A 85 -11.20 -0.12 -9.40
N SER A 86 -11.98 0.95 -9.20
CA SER A 86 -12.63 1.72 -10.28
C SER A 86 -11.73 2.82 -10.86
N LYS A 87 -10.63 3.16 -10.20
CA LYS A 87 -9.69 4.21 -10.64
C LYS A 87 -8.27 3.71 -10.58
N VAL A 88 -7.42 4.37 -11.36
CA VAL A 88 -5.98 4.16 -11.25
C VAL A 88 -5.50 4.83 -9.98
N CYS A 89 -5.11 4.02 -9.01
CA CYS A 89 -4.41 4.46 -7.82
C CYS A 89 -2.91 4.52 -8.15
N GLY A 90 -2.32 5.68 -7.91
CA GLY A 90 -0.89 5.91 -8.05
C GLY A 90 -0.26 6.18 -6.69
N VAL A 91 0.80 6.99 -6.65
CA VAL A 91 1.48 7.36 -5.40
C VAL A 91 0.59 8.29 -4.57
N GLY A 92 0.38 7.92 -3.30
CA GLY A 92 -0.30 8.72 -2.29
C GLY A 92 0.66 9.35 -1.26
N PRO A 93 0.12 10.10 -0.28
CA PRO A 93 0.95 10.66 0.79
C PRO A 93 1.30 9.62 1.87
N GLY A 94 0.65 8.44 1.87
CA GLY A 94 0.72 7.46 2.96
C GLY A 94 2.12 6.92 3.23
N MET A 95 2.82 6.44 2.19
CA MET A 95 4.16 5.89 2.38
C MET A 95 5.19 6.96 2.80
N ALA A 96 5.18 8.13 2.14
CA ALA A 96 6.06 9.24 2.51
C ALA A 96 5.83 9.72 3.96
N PHE A 97 4.56 9.81 4.37
CA PHE A 97 4.19 10.14 5.74
C PHE A 97 4.75 9.12 6.73
N THR A 98 4.50 7.83 6.50
CA THR A 98 4.91 6.80 7.45
C THR A 98 6.42 6.64 7.54
N ASN A 99 7.14 6.71 6.42
CA ASN A 99 8.60 6.73 6.44
C ASN A 99 9.14 7.93 7.22
N ALA A 100 8.55 9.12 7.04
CA ALA A 100 8.95 10.31 7.79
C ALA A 100 8.68 10.20 9.29
N VAL A 101 7.54 9.60 9.68
CA VAL A 101 7.21 9.32 11.09
C VAL A 101 8.18 8.30 11.68
N ARG A 102 8.41 7.18 10.98
CA ARG A 102 9.35 6.14 11.40
C ARG A 102 10.75 6.69 11.65
N ASN A 103 11.27 7.47 10.71
CA ASN A 103 12.61 8.04 10.81
C ASN A 103 12.76 9.04 11.97
N ARG A 104 11.65 9.56 12.51
CA ARG A 104 11.65 10.49 13.66
C ARG A 104 11.40 9.80 15.00
N LEU A 105 10.75 8.65 15.00
CA LEU A 105 10.59 7.83 16.18
C LEU A 105 11.92 7.09 16.38
N GLU A 106 12.72 7.54 17.34
CA GLU A 106 13.98 6.88 17.67
C GLU A 106 13.71 5.41 18.00
N SER A 107 14.46 4.54 17.34
CA SER A 107 14.19 3.10 17.17
C SER A 107 14.14 2.33 18.49
N ASP A 108 12.96 2.14 19.07
CA ASP A 108 12.68 0.85 19.70
C ASP A 108 12.37 -0.13 18.56
N SER A 109 13.21 -1.17 18.42
CA SER A 109 13.22 -2.10 17.28
C SER A 109 11.94 -2.92 17.09
N ASP A 110 11.01 -2.81 18.03
CA ASP A 110 9.76 -3.57 18.06
C ASP A 110 8.54 -2.74 17.58
N ASP A 111 8.73 -1.45 17.29
CA ASP A 111 7.63 -0.57 16.88
C ASP A 111 7.26 -0.77 15.40
N MET A 112 6.22 -1.56 15.20
CA MET A 112 5.57 -1.78 13.91
C MET A 112 4.54 -0.68 13.64
N ILE A 113 4.62 0.01 12.50
CA ILE A 113 3.67 1.06 12.12
C ILE A 113 2.64 0.49 11.13
N GLY A 114 1.37 0.54 11.51
CA GLY A 114 0.23 0.11 10.72
C GLY A 114 -0.47 1.28 10.03
N LEU A 115 -0.74 1.13 8.75
CA LEU A 115 -1.62 1.97 7.95
C LEU A 115 -2.96 1.27 7.76
N PHE A 116 -4.02 1.89 8.29
CA PHE A 116 -5.39 1.50 8.02
C PHE A 116 -5.98 2.47 7.00
N LEU A 117 -6.35 1.97 5.83
CA LEU A 117 -6.84 2.81 4.74
C LEU A 117 -8.36 2.71 4.65
N PHE A 118 -9.02 3.86 4.74
CA PHE A 118 -10.47 3.96 4.59
C PHE A 118 -10.80 4.94 3.46
N PHE A 119 -11.20 4.40 2.31
CA PHE A 119 -11.62 5.23 1.19
C PHE A 119 -13.09 5.64 1.37
N VAL A 120 -13.34 6.95 1.53
CA VAL A 120 -14.70 7.48 1.41
C VAL A 120 -14.99 7.58 -0.09
N LEU A 121 -15.61 6.54 -0.64
CA LEU A 121 -16.16 6.54 -1.99
C LEU A 121 -17.08 7.75 -2.14
N GLN A 122 -16.60 8.80 -2.80
CA GLN A 122 -17.41 9.92 -3.28
C GLN A 122 -18.21 9.47 -4.52
N HIS A 123 -18.89 8.33 -4.45
CA HIS A 123 -20.03 8.11 -5.32
C HIS A 123 -21.24 8.67 -4.58
N LYS A 124 -21.91 9.63 -5.21
CA LYS A 124 -23.21 10.14 -4.77
C LYS A 124 -24.08 8.95 -4.34
N ASN A 125 -24.46 8.95 -3.06
CA ASN A 125 -25.37 8.05 -2.34
C ASN A 125 -24.72 7.15 -1.29
N ARG A 126 -24.85 7.63 -0.04
CA ARG A 126 -25.02 6.88 1.22
C ARG A 126 -24.00 5.79 1.53
N ILE A 127 -23.07 6.14 2.41
CA ILE A 127 -22.49 5.19 3.35
C ILE A 127 -23.55 4.94 4.43
N THR A 128 -24.00 3.70 4.58
CA THR A 128 -24.72 3.27 5.77
C THR A 128 -23.74 2.42 6.58
N LEU A 129 -23.54 2.80 7.83
CA LEU A 129 -22.70 2.09 8.81
C LEU A 129 -23.26 0.70 9.12
#